data_AF-C9N0E2-F1
#
_entry.id   AF-C9N0E2-F1
#
_cell.length_a   1.000
_cell.length_b   1.000
_cell.length_c   1.000
_cell.angle_alpha   90.00
_cell.angle_beta   90.00
_cell.angle_gamma   90.00
#
_symmetry.space_group_name_H-M   'P 1'
#
loop_
_entity.id
_entity.type
_entity.pdbx_description
1 polymer ?
#
loop_
_entity_poly.entity_id
_entity_poly.type
_entity_poly.pdbx_seq_one_letter_code
_entity_poly.pdbx_strand_id
1 'polypeptide(L)' 'MKNYKLQNYDNMANTIVKQVEQRRKNLPLTVTKQNIVIDARGQGITAVQEKEIIQKIIDKSNGTIKKSDITIWK' A
#
# COMPACT_ATOMS: atom_id res chain seq x y z
N MET A 1 -0.17 -14.26 -3.61
CA MET A 1 0.69 -13.12 -4.00
C MET A 1 0.17 -12.60 -5.33
N LYS A 2 -0.15 -11.30 -5.48
CA LYS A 2 -0.66 -10.74 -6.75
C LYS A 2 0.39 -9.78 -7.34
N ASN A 3 0.81 -10.04 -8.58
CA ASN A 3 1.74 -9.20 -9.34
C ASN A 3 0.95 -8.12 -10.11
N TYR A 4 1.20 -6.85 -9.83
CA TYR A 4 0.59 -5.72 -10.55
C TYR A 4 1.59 -5.16 -11.56
N LYS A 5 1.18 -4.98 -12.82
CA LYS A 5 1.99 -4.30 -13.84
C LYS A 5 1.99 -2.78 -13.63
N LEU A 6 3.15 -2.16 -13.83
CA LEU A 6 3.55 -0.78 -13.48
C LEU A 6 2.70 0.37 -14.08
N GLN A 7 1.77 0.10 -15.00
CA GLN A 7 0.85 1.11 -15.56
C GLN A 7 -0.42 1.34 -14.71
N ASN A 8 -0.55 0.66 -13.56
CA ASN A 8 -1.84 0.56 -12.86
C ASN A 8 -1.79 0.92 -11.37
N TYR A 9 -0.90 1.84 -10.97
CA TYR A 9 -0.74 2.24 -9.57
C TYR A 9 -2.02 2.77 -8.91
N ASP A 10 -2.91 3.41 -9.68
CA ASP A 10 -4.20 3.86 -9.14
C ASP A 10 -5.07 2.68 -8.69
N ASN A 11 -5.19 1.65 -9.51
CA ASN A 11 -5.98 0.48 -9.15
C ASN A 11 -5.34 -0.31 -8.01
N MET A 12 -4.01 -0.40 -7.97
CA MET A 12 -3.29 -1.01 -6.86
C MET A 12 -3.52 -0.23 -5.56
N ALA A 13 -3.30 1.09 -5.56
CA ALA A 13 -3.51 1.94 -4.40
C ALA A 13 -4.96 1.88 -3.91
N ASN A 14 -5.94 1.99 -4.81
CA ASN A 14 -7.36 1.83 -4.46
C ASN A 14 -7.65 0.46 -3.82
N THR A 15 -7.03 -0.61 -4.32
CA THR A 15 -7.18 -1.95 -3.77
C THR A 15 -6.59 -2.04 -2.36
N ILE A 16 -5.38 -1.50 -2.15
CA ILE A 16 -4.71 -1.46 -0.85
C ILE A 16 -5.56 -0.70 0.17
N VAL A 17 -6.06 0.49 -0.18
CA VAL A 17 -6.91 1.31 0.69
C VAL A 17 -8.15 0.52 1.11
N LYS A 18 -8.87 -0.07 0.14
CA LYS A 18 -10.06 -0.89 0.44
C LYS A 18 -9.74 -2.07 1.37
N GLN A 19 -8.60 -2.74 1.19
CA GLN A 19 -8.20 -3.84 2.06
C GLN A 19 -7.91 -3.37 3.48
N VAL A 20 -7.22 -2.23 3.65
CA VAL A 20 -6.91 -1.65 4.96
C VAL A 20 -8.19 -1.23 5.69
N GLU A 21 -9.13 -0.61 4.98
CA GLU A 21 -10.43 -0.23 5.52
C GLU A 21 -11.26 -1.44 5.95
N GLN A 22 -11.35 -2.47 5.10
CA GLN A 22 -12.05 -3.70 5.43
C GLN A 22 -11.43 -4.41 6.64
N ARG A 23 -10.10 -4.47 6.72
CA ARG A 23 -9.40 -5.03 7.88
C ARG A 23 -9.66 -4.22 9.13
N ARG A 24 -9.64 -2.88 9.07
CA ARG A 24 -9.96 -1.98 10.19
C ARG A 24 -11.33 -2.30 10.80
N LYS A 25 -12.34 -2.59 9.98
CA LYS A 25 -13.69 -2.96 10.44
C LYS A 25 -13.72 -4.29 11.20
N ASN A 26 -12.77 -5.18 10.93
CA ASN A 26 -12.69 -6.52 11.52
C ASN A 26 -11.61 -6.64 12.60
N LEU A 27 -10.92 -5.55 12.94
CA LEU A 27 -9.88 -5.52 13.96
C LEU A 27 -10.41 -4.92 15.27
N PRO A 28 -9.92 -5.38 16.43
CA PRO A 28 -10.20 -4.72 17.70
C PRO A 28 -9.79 -3.25 17.68
N LEU A 29 -10.55 -2.39 18.36
CA LEU A 29 -10.25 -0.94 18.48
C LEU A 29 -8.89 -0.64 19.12
N THR A 30 -8.31 -1.62 19.82
CA THR A 30 -6.97 -1.54 20.42
C THR A 30 -5.85 -1.63 19.37
N VAL A 31 -6.15 -2.03 18.13
CA VAL A 31 -5.17 -2.08 17.04
C VAL A 31 -5.01 -0.69 16.44
N THR A 32 -3.91 -0.04 16.79
CA THR A 32 -3.58 1.33 16.35
C THR A 32 -2.79 1.39 15.04
N LYS A 33 -2.26 0.26 14.57
CA LYS A 33 -1.43 0.18 13.36
C LYS A 33 -1.72 -1.07 12.53
N GLN A 34 -1.66 -0.93 11.20
CA GLN A 34 -1.63 -2.04 10.25
C GLN A 34 -0.38 -1.93 9.39
N ASN A 35 0.36 -3.04 9.24
CA ASN A 35 1.50 -3.10 8.33
C ASN A 35 1.06 -3.56 6.94
N ILE A 36 1.45 -2.80 5.93
CA ILE A 36 1.15 -3.03 4.51
C ILE A 36 2.46 -3.46 3.85
N VAL A 37 2.53 -4.72 3.44
CA VAL A 37 3.69 -5.26 2.72
C VAL A 37 3.34 -5.40 1.25
N ILE A 38 4.10 -4.72 0.40
CA ILE A 38 3.97 -4.78 -1.05
C ILE A 38 5.16 -5.59 -1.57
N ASP A 39 4.89 -6.77 -2.12
CA ASP A 39 5.92 -7.59 -2.73
C ASP A 39 6.16 -7.14 -4.19
N ALA A 40 7.34 -6.59 -4.43
CA ALA A 40 7.81 -6.08 -5.70
C ALA A 40 9.09 -6.79 -6.18
N ARG A 41 9.45 -7.93 -5.55
CA ARG A 41 10.63 -8.71 -5.92
C ARG A 41 10.56 -9.13 -7.39
N GLY A 42 11.68 -8.98 -8.09
CA GLY A 42 11.80 -9.30 -9.52
C GLY A 42 11.07 -8.35 -10.48
N GLN A 43 10.49 -7.25 -10.00
CA GLN A 43 9.80 -6.25 -10.84
C GLN A 43 10.67 -5.07 -11.27
N GLY A 44 11.93 -4.99 -10.80
CA GLY A 44 12.87 -3.93 -11.19
C GLY A 44 12.44 -2.53 -10.77
N ILE A 45 11.70 -2.39 -9.67
CA ILE A 45 11.17 -1.09 -9.21
C ILE A 45 12.31 -0.17 -8.79
N THR A 46 12.35 1.00 -9.41
CA THR A 46 13.31 2.06 -9.09
C THR A 46 12.90 2.80 -7.81
N ALA A 47 13.86 3.50 -7.19
CA ALA A 47 13.58 4.32 -6.01
C ALA A 47 12.56 5.45 -6.27
N VAL A 48 12.48 5.95 -7.51
CA VAL A 48 11.49 6.97 -7.90
C VAL A 48 10.09 6.36 -7.92
N GLN A 49 9.93 5.20 -8.56
CA GLN A 49 8.66 4.47 -8.60
C GLN A 49 8.20 4.03 -7.19
N GLU A 50 9.13 3.62 -6.33
CA GLU A 50 8.83 3.31 -4.92
C GLU A 50 8.21 4.53 -4.20
N LYS A 51 8.77 5.73 -4.40
CA LYS A 51 8.20 6.97 -3.84
C LYS A 51 6.82 7.28 -4.41
N GLU A 52 6.63 7.14 -5.72
CA GLU A 52 5.34 7.39 -6.39
C GLU A 52 4.24 6.43 -5.89
N ILE A 53 4.56 5.15 -5.73
CA ILE A 53 3.65 4.14 -5.18
C ILE A 53 3.21 4.54 -3.77
N ILE A 54 4.18 4.85 -2.90
CA ILE A 54 3.92 5.24 -1.51
C ILE A 54 3.03 6.48 -1.47
N GLN A 55 3.38 7.52 -2.24
CA GLN A 55 2.63 8.78 -2.26
C GLN A 55 1.20 8.56 -2.73
N LYS A 56 1.01 7.79 -3.81
CA LYS A 56 -0.32 7.50 -4.36
C LYS A 56 -1.19 6.72 -3.37
N ILE A 57 -0.62 5.80 -2.59
CA ILE A 57 -1.37 5.11 -1.52
C ILE A 57 -1.78 6.10 -0.42
N ILE A 58 -0.87 6.97 0.01
CA ILE A 58 -1.16 8.00 1.03
C ILE A 58 -2.29 8.91 0.54
N ASP A 59 -2.19 9.43 -0.68
CA ASP A 59 -3.18 10.33 -1.28
C ASP A 59 -4.56 9.66 -1.40
N LYS A 60 -4.62 8.43 -1.93
CA LYS A 60 -5.88 7.67 -2.05
C LYS A 60 -6.50 7.32 -0.71
N SER A 61 -5.68 7.17 0.33
CA SER A 61 -6.15 6.91 1.68
C SER A 61 -6.56 8.19 2.44
N ASN A 62 -6.47 9.36 1.82
CA ASN A 62 -6.62 10.67 2.47
C ASN A 62 -5.73 10.80 3.72
N GLY A 63 -4.51 10.27 3.66
CA GLY A 63 -3.54 10.29 4.76
C GLY A 63 -3.82 9.32 5.92
N THR A 64 -4.85 8.47 5.83
CA THR A 64 -5.15 7.47 6.87
C THR A 64 -4.11 6.34 6.92
N ILE A 65 -3.45 6.07 5.80
CA ILE A 65 -2.28 5.21 5.68
C ILE A 65 -1.05 6.12 5.62
N LYS A 66 -0.06 5.87 6.48
CA LYS A 66 1.19 6.64 6.53
C LYS A 66 2.31 5.87 5.84
N LYS A 67 3.35 6.58 5.41
CA LYS A 67 4.57 5.94 4.87
C LYS A 67 5.16 4.89 5.82
N SER A 68 5.12 5.14 7.14
CA SER A 68 5.59 4.22 8.18
C SER A 68 4.78 2.91 8.29
N ASP A 69 3.63 2.84 7.64
CA ASP A 69 2.77 1.67 7.60
C ASP A 69 3.08 0.80 6.37
N ILE A 70 3.85 1.32 5.41
CA ILE A 70 4.13 0.68 4.12
C ILE A 70 5.56 0.18 4.11
N THR A 71 5.73 -1.08 3.70
CA THR A 71 7.02 -1.69 3.40
C THR A 71 6.96 -2.28 1.99
N ILE A 72 7.82 -1.80 1.10
CA ILE A 72 8.01 -2.42 -0.22
C ILE A 72 9.15 -3.42 -0.09
N TRP A 73 8.82 -4.70 -0.24
CA TRP A 73 9.80 -5.77 -0.26
C TRP A 73 10.24 -6.00 -1.71
N LYS A 74 11.51 -5.76 -1.99
CA LYS A 74 12.14 -5.83 -3.31
C LYS A 74 13.23 -6.88 -3.36
#